data_AF-A0A2M4AD37-F1
#
_entry.id   AF-A0A2M4AD37-F1
#
_cell.length_a   1.000
_cell.length_b   1.000
_cell.length_c   1.000
_cell.angle_alpha   90.00
_cell.angle_beta   90.00
_cell.angle_gamma   90.00
#
_symmetry.space_group_name_H-M   'P 1'
#
loop_
_entity.id
_entity.type
_entity.pdbx_description
1 polymer ?
#
loop_
_entity_poly.entity_id
_entity_poly.type
_entity_poly.pdbx_seq_one_letter_code
_entity_poly.pdbx_strand_id
1 'polypeptide(L)'
;DGCQVAPGFTLSKVFTLTPLLANNKDKWGLALDGQLKHEDTNLASSTLIADPSQRENLGIIVQYKVKVKLCITPLGGDLVAELPFILMHPKPDDDEPVIGDRSPGRTVNSADRKHSYPAGHDAGSNSNNGDANAAKEDGPNLIQLDGDDNGPDDDIIFEDFARLRLKGAETEA
;
A
#
# COMPACT_ATOMS: atom_id res chain seq x y z
N ASP A 1 -20.22 -7.89 -35.66
CA ASP A 1 -21.53 -8.49 -35.99
C ASP A 1 -22.09 -9.30 -34.84
N GLY A 2 -23.43 -9.34 -34.66
CA GLY A 2 -24.08 -10.23 -33.68
C GLY A 2 -24.66 -9.60 -32.41
N CYS A 3 -25.08 -8.34 -32.45
CA CYS A 3 -25.81 -7.66 -31.36
C CYS A 3 -27.11 -6.97 -31.81
N GLN A 4 -27.58 -7.26 -33.02
CA GLN A 4 -28.85 -6.71 -33.51
C GLN A 4 -30.03 -7.48 -32.90
N VAL A 5 -31.09 -6.75 -32.55
CA VAL A 5 -32.33 -7.33 -32.01
C VAL A 5 -33.47 -6.94 -32.95
N ALA A 6 -34.09 -7.94 -33.60
CA ALA A 6 -35.22 -7.72 -34.48
C ALA A 6 -36.53 -7.52 -33.70
N PRO A 7 -37.55 -6.86 -34.28
CA PRO A 7 -38.85 -6.69 -33.63
C PRO A 7 -39.45 -8.03 -33.18
N GLY A 8 -39.90 -8.11 -31.93
CA GLY A 8 -40.48 -9.34 -31.36
C GLY A 8 -39.47 -10.39 -30.88
N PHE A 9 -38.16 -10.14 -31.04
CA PHE A 9 -37.11 -11.04 -30.56
C PHE A 9 -36.44 -10.51 -29.28
N THR A 10 -35.80 -11.41 -28.55
CA THR A 10 -34.99 -11.09 -27.37
C THR A 10 -33.56 -11.61 -27.57
N LEU A 11 -32.57 -10.83 -27.15
CA LEU A 11 -31.15 -11.22 -27.17
C LEU A 11 -30.62 -11.22 -25.74
N SER A 12 -29.95 -12.31 -25.35
CA SER A 12 -29.16 -12.40 -24.12
C SER A 12 -27.70 -12.67 -24.49
N LYS A 13 -26.80 -11.77 -24.09
CA LYS A 13 -25.38 -11.85 -24.42
C LYS A 13 -24.54 -11.29 -23.27
N VAL A 14 -23.51 -12.04 -22.88
CA VAL A 14 -22.55 -11.62 -21.86
C VAL A 14 -21.39 -10.90 -22.55
N PHE A 15 -21.03 -9.73 -22.02
CA PHE A 15 -19.83 -8.99 -22.42
C PHE A 15 -18.86 -8.95 -21.24
N THR A 16 -17.57 -9.07 -21.53
CA THR A 16 -16.50 -8.95 -20.54
C THR A 16 -15.67 -7.70 -20.86
N LEU A 17 -15.42 -6.88 -19.86
CA LEU A 17 -14.62 -5.66 -19.96
C LEU A 17 -13.60 -5.66 -18.82
N THR A 18 -12.35 -5.31 -19.14
CA THR A 18 -11.27 -5.19 -18.16
C THR A 18 -10.72 -3.76 -18.20
N PRO A 19 -10.98 -2.93 -17.18
CA PRO A 19 -10.53 -1.54 -17.15
C PRO A 19 -9.03 -1.47 -16.84
N LEU A 20 -8.18 -1.42 -17.86
CA LEU A 20 -6.72 -1.38 -17.71
C LEU A 20 -6.15 -0.01 -18.07
N LEU A 21 -5.21 0.50 -17.26
CA LEU A 21 -4.47 1.72 -17.59
C LEU A 21 -3.68 1.57 -18.90
N ALA A 22 -3.13 0.39 -19.19
CA ALA A 22 -2.39 0.10 -20.42
C ALA A 22 -3.14 0.52 -21.70
N ASN A 23 -4.47 0.40 -21.71
CA ASN A 23 -5.32 0.72 -22.86
C ASN A 23 -5.80 2.18 -22.88
N ASN A 24 -5.30 3.02 -21.97
CA ASN A 24 -5.78 4.37 -21.74
C ASN A 24 -4.64 5.38 -21.46
N LYS A 25 -3.37 5.01 -21.68
CA LYS A 25 -2.20 5.86 -21.38
C LYS A 25 -2.15 7.15 -22.21
N ASP A 26 -2.80 7.15 -23.38
CA ASP A 26 -2.93 8.28 -24.29
C ASP A 26 -4.02 9.29 -23.85
N LYS A 27 -4.89 8.89 -22.91
CA LYS A 27 -6.03 9.72 -22.49
C LYS A 27 -5.65 10.64 -21.35
N TRP A 28 -6.10 11.89 -21.45
CA TRP A 28 -5.82 12.93 -20.46
C TRP A 28 -6.94 13.01 -19.42
N GLY A 29 -6.62 13.50 -18.23
CA GLY A 29 -7.60 13.73 -17.16
C GLY A 29 -8.12 12.46 -16.48
N LEU A 30 -7.43 11.32 -16.63
CA LEU A 30 -7.73 10.11 -15.89
C LEU A 30 -7.17 10.20 -14.47
N ALA A 31 -7.98 9.80 -13.48
CA ALA A 31 -7.51 9.62 -12.13
C ALA A 31 -6.67 8.34 -12.04
N LEU A 32 -5.43 8.48 -11.56
CA LEU A 32 -4.46 7.42 -11.34
C LEU A 32 -4.07 7.40 -9.86
N ASP A 33 -3.59 6.26 -9.38
CA ASP A 33 -3.04 6.09 -8.01
C ASP A 33 -1.57 6.55 -7.89
N GLY A 34 -0.96 6.94 -9.01
CA GLY A 34 0.45 7.30 -9.11
C GLY A 34 0.73 8.20 -10.32
N GLN A 35 2.01 8.31 -10.68
CA GLN A 35 2.43 9.10 -11.84
C GLN A 35 2.46 8.20 -13.07
N LEU A 36 1.94 8.69 -14.20
CA LEU A 36 1.84 7.92 -15.46
C LEU A 36 3.16 7.28 -15.93
N LYS A 37 4.30 7.86 -15.55
CA LYS A 37 5.65 7.39 -15.88
C LYS A 37 6.14 6.20 -15.03
N HIS A 38 5.47 5.86 -13.93
CA HIS A 38 5.88 4.73 -13.09
C HIS A 38 5.21 3.44 -13.55
N GLU A 39 5.95 2.34 -13.45
CA GLU A 39 5.51 1.01 -13.89
C GLU A 39 4.35 0.46 -13.04
N ASP A 40 4.36 0.77 -11.75
CA ASP A 40 3.39 0.31 -10.75
C ASP A 40 2.07 1.11 -10.72
N THR A 41 1.94 2.13 -11.57
CA THR A 41 0.76 3.01 -11.57
C THR A 41 -0.43 2.36 -12.27
N ASN A 42 -1.61 2.43 -11.67
CA ASN A 42 -2.87 1.94 -12.19
C ASN A 42 -3.93 3.06 -12.26
N LEU A 43 -5.13 2.69 -12.71
CA LEU A 43 -6.32 3.52 -12.53
C LEU A 43 -6.59 3.70 -11.04
N ALA A 44 -7.00 4.90 -10.62
CA ALA A 44 -7.29 5.16 -9.21
C ALA A 44 -8.42 4.24 -8.70
N SER A 45 -8.30 3.79 -7.46
CA SER A 45 -9.40 3.08 -6.77
C SER A 45 -10.63 3.98 -6.61
N SER A 46 -11.81 3.37 -6.49
CA SER A 46 -13.05 4.08 -6.14
C SER A 46 -12.95 4.74 -4.77
N THR A 47 -13.43 5.98 -4.67
CA THR A 47 -13.52 6.68 -3.39
C THR A 47 -14.73 6.17 -2.59
N LEU A 48 -14.48 5.60 -1.42
CA LEU A 48 -15.53 5.16 -0.50
C LEU A 48 -15.91 6.33 0.42
N ILE A 49 -17.17 6.73 0.40
CA ILE A 49 -17.70 7.83 1.23
C ILE A 49 -18.58 7.21 2.31
N ALA A 50 -18.06 7.13 3.54
CA ALA A 50 -18.81 6.62 4.68
C ALA A 50 -19.83 7.66 5.19
N ASP A 51 -19.41 8.92 5.27
CA ASP A 51 -20.26 10.06 5.65
C ASP A 51 -20.30 11.08 4.49
N PRO A 52 -21.48 11.36 3.91
CA PRO A 52 -21.64 12.38 2.87
C PRO A 52 -21.12 13.77 3.27
N SER A 53 -21.10 14.10 4.56
CA SER A 53 -20.61 15.40 5.05
C SER A 53 -19.11 15.61 4.77
N GLN A 54 -18.34 14.53 4.70
CA GLN A 54 -16.89 14.59 4.50
C GLN A 54 -16.48 14.69 3.03
N ARG A 55 -17.45 14.62 2.11
CA ARG A 55 -17.22 14.54 0.67
C ARG A 55 -16.30 15.67 0.14
N GLU A 56 -16.47 16.88 0.64
CA GLU A 56 -15.69 18.06 0.25
C GLU A 56 -14.23 18.04 0.74
N ASN A 57 -13.94 17.28 1.80
CA ASN A 57 -12.60 17.17 2.38
C ASN A 57 -11.72 16.10 1.67
N LEU A 58 -12.32 15.25 0.84
CA LEU A 58 -11.62 14.12 0.19
C LEU A 58 -10.84 14.52 -1.08
N GLY A 59 -11.00 15.76 -1.55
CA GLY A 59 -10.36 16.22 -2.79
C GLY A 59 -10.96 15.55 -4.03
N ILE A 60 -10.21 14.65 -4.67
CA ILE A 60 -10.64 13.98 -5.90
C ILE A 60 -11.51 12.77 -5.56
N ILE A 61 -12.74 12.76 -6.08
CA ILE A 61 -13.68 11.65 -5.92
C ILE A 61 -13.72 10.85 -7.21
N VAL A 62 -13.39 9.56 -7.11
CA VAL A 62 -13.33 8.63 -8.24
C VAL A 62 -14.49 7.64 -8.14
N GLN A 63 -15.28 7.54 -9.22
CA GLN A 63 -16.41 6.61 -9.32
C GLN A 63 -16.41 5.94 -10.68
N TYR A 64 -16.71 4.63 -10.70
CA TYR A 64 -16.80 3.86 -11.93
C TYR A 64 -18.22 3.38 -12.18
N LYS A 65 -18.58 3.29 -13.46
CA LYS A 65 -19.83 2.70 -13.92
C LYS A 65 -19.64 1.99 -15.25
N VAL A 66 -20.36 0.90 -15.44
CA VAL A 66 -20.55 0.28 -16.74
C VAL A 66 -21.77 0.93 -17.39
N LYS A 67 -21.62 1.35 -18.64
CA LYS A 67 -22.70 1.96 -19.43
C LYS A 67 -23.03 1.05 -20.61
N VAL A 68 -24.27 0.57 -20.66
CA VAL A 68 -24.80 -0.20 -21.80
C VAL A 68 -25.67 0.73 -22.62
N LYS A 69 -25.36 0.85 -23.91
CA LYS A 69 -26.06 1.73 -24.85
C LYS A 69 -26.66 0.88 -25.97
N LEU A 70 -27.98 0.88 -26.06
CA LEU A 70 -28.74 0.28 -27.15
C LEU A 70 -29.11 1.37 -28.16
N CYS A 71 -28.49 1.33 -29.33
CA CYS A 71 -28.77 2.28 -30.41
C CYS A 71 -30.01 1.82 -31.20
N ILE A 72 -31.06 2.65 -31.26
CA ILE A 72 -32.34 2.32 -31.90
C ILE A 72 -32.40 3.00 -33.27
N THR A 73 -31.80 2.36 -34.28
CA THR A 73 -31.57 2.93 -35.62
C THR A 73 -32.84 3.39 -36.38
N PRO A 74 -33.99 2.68 -36.34
CA PRO A 74 -35.15 3.08 -37.14
C PRO A 74 -35.98 4.24 -36.55
N LEU A 75 -35.95 4.41 -35.22
CA LEU A 75 -36.79 5.39 -34.51
C LEU A 75 -36.02 6.63 -34.08
N GLY A 76 -34.68 6.60 -34.14
CA GLY A 76 -33.82 7.66 -33.65
C GLY A 76 -33.77 7.66 -32.13
N GLY A 77 -32.56 7.52 -31.58
CA GLY A 77 -32.33 7.61 -30.15
C GLY A 77 -31.60 6.40 -29.57
N ASP A 78 -31.20 6.55 -28.32
CA ASP A 78 -30.40 5.60 -27.58
C ASP A 78 -31.08 5.27 -26.26
N LEU A 79 -31.22 3.98 -25.95
CA LEU A 79 -31.56 3.54 -24.61
C LEU A 79 -30.28 3.26 -23.84
N VAL A 80 -30.17 3.80 -22.64
CA VAL A 80 -28.97 3.71 -21.81
C VAL A 80 -29.31 3.11 -20.46
N ALA A 81 -28.53 2.12 -20.05
CA ALA A 81 -28.50 1.61 -18.68
C ALA A 81 -27.10 1.83 -18.10
N GLU A 82 -27.03 2.23 -16.83
CA GLU A 82 -25.77 2.44 -16.11
C GLU A 82 -25.76 1.60 -14.83
N LEU A 83 -24.65 0.93 -14.58
CA LEU A 83 -24.43 0.11 -13.38
C LEU A 83 -23.15 0.58 -12.68
N PRO A 84 -23.24 1.20 -11.48
CA PRO A 84 -22.06 1.58 -10.71
C PRO A 84 -21.32 0.35 -10.17
N PHE A 85 -20.00 0.44 -10.03
CA PHE A 85 -19.18 -0.58 -9.38
C PHE A 85 -17.98 0.05 -8.67
N ILE A 86 -17.35 -0.73 -7.78
CA ILE A 86 -16.17 -0.32 -7.02
C ILE A 86 -14.94 -1.01 -7.62
N LEU A 87 -13.94 -0.21 -8.00
CA LEU A 87 -12.63 -0.68 -8.41
C LEU A 87 -11.66 -0.50 -7.25
N MET A 88 -10.95 -1.55 -6.85
CA MET A 88 -9.98 -1.53 -5.75
C MET A 88 -8.69 -2.20 -6.17
N HIS A 89 -7.63 -1.93 -5.42
CA HIS A 89 -6.42 -2.74 -5.47
C HIS A 89 -6.71 -4.20 -5.09
N PRO A 90 -5.97 -5.16 -5.68
CA PRO A 90 -6.04 -6.55 -5.23
C PRO A 90 -5.68 -6.62 -3.74
N LYS A 91 -6.24 -7.62 -3.05
CA LYS A 91 -5.79 -7.95 -1.70
C LYS A 91 -4.30 -8.31 -1.78
N PRO A 92 -3.43 -7.78 -0.90
CA PRO A 92 -2.06 -8.27 -0.79
C PRO A 92 -2.05 -9.78 -0.57
N ASP A 93 -1.02 -10.46 -1.07
CA ASP A 93 -0.83 -11.87 -0.80
C ASP A 93 -0.61 -12.08 0.71
N ASP A 94 -1.23 -13.12 1.27
CA ASP A 94 -1.17 -13.45 2.70
C ASP A 94 0.17 -14.13 3.07
N ASP A 95 1.29 -13.71 2.46
CA ASP A 95 2.62 -14.15 2.88
C ASP A 95 2.81 -13.70 4.32
N GLU A 96 2.46 -14.57 5.28
CA GLU A 96 2.74 -14.35 6.68
C GLU A 96 4.24 -14.10 6.78
N PRO A 97 4.69 -12.92 7.24
CA PRO A 97 6.06 -12.84 7.68
C PRO A 97 6.17 -13.92 8.75
N VAL A 98 7.09 -14.87 8.56
CA VAL A 98 7.46 -15.83 9.60
C VAL A 98 8.19 -15.02 10.67
N ILE A 99 7.45 -14.18 11.39
CA ILE A 99 7.88 -13.61 12.64
C ILE A 99 7.80 -14.79 13.59
N GLY A 100 8.86 -15.59 13.58
CA GLY A 100 9.10 -16.59 14.60
C GLY A 100 8.80 -15.94 15.93
N ASP A 101 7.90 -16.55 16.67
CA ASP A 101 7.31 -16.08 17.93
C ASP A 101 8.41 -15.86 18.98
N ARG A 102 9.16 -14.77 18.85
CA ARG A 102 10.13 -14.28 19.83
C ARG A 102 9.52 -13.02 20.41
N SER A 103 8.39 -13.22 21.09
CA SER A 103 8.08 -12.45 22.30
C SER A 103 9.39 -12.29 23.08
N PRO A 104 9.78 -11.10 23.56
CA PRO A 104 10.91 -10.94 24.46
C PRO A 104 10.52 -11.52 25.83
N GLY A 105 10.41 -12.85 25.86
CA GLY A 105 10.17 -13.67 27.01
C GLY A 105 11.44 -13.67 27.84
N ARG A 106 11.48 -12.72 28.77
CA ARG A 106 12.27 -12.73 30.00
C ARG A 106 12.58 -14.16 30.47
N THR A 107 13.73 -14.70 30.09
CA THR A 107 14.27 -15.91 30.73
C THR A 107 14.82 -15.50 32.08
N VAL A 108 14.00 -15.67 33.11
CA VAL A 108 14.42 -15.57 34.51
C VAL A 108 15.29 -16.80 34.80
N ASN A 109 16.58 -16.73 34.47
CA ASN A 109 17.55 -17.69 34.97
C ASN A 109 17.91 -17.28 36.40
N SER A 110 17.23 -17.93 37.34
CA SER A 110 17.52 -17.95 38.76
C SER A 110 18.92 -18.54 39.00
N ALA A 111 19.92 -17.70 39.17
CA ALA A 111 21.07 -17.98 40.04
C ALA A 111 21.84 -16.68 40.34
N ASP A 112 21.76 -16.25 41.60
CA ASP A 112 22.70 -15.38 42.30
C ASP A 112 23.07 -14.02 41.68
N ARG A 113 22.39 -12.96 42.14
CA ARG A 113 23.01 -12.00 43.05
C ARG A 113 21.97 -11.03 43.61
N LYS A 114 21.91 -10.98 44.95
CA LYS A 114 21.29 -9.89 45.72
C LYS A 114 21.70 -8.55 45.12
N HIS A 115 20.75 -7.67 44.84
CA HIS A 115 20.83 -6.25 45.19
C HIS A 115 19.43 -5.64 45.13
N SER A 116 18.89 -5.40 46.33
CA SER A 116 17.70 -4.60 46.58
C SER A 116 17.99 -3.13 46.27
N TYR A 117 17.17 -2.50 45.43
CA TYR A 117 17.16 -1.05 45.27
C TYR A 117 16.55 -0.40 46.53
N PRO A 118 17.23 0.53 47.21
CA PRO A 118 16.53 1.48 48.06
C PRO A 118 16.11 2.67 47.19
N ALA A 119 14.82 3.03 47.30
CA ALA A 119 14.34 4.34 46.94
C ALA A 119 14.88 5.35 47.96
N GLY A 120 15.44 6.47 47.52
CA GLY A 120 15.82 7.54 48.44
C GLY A 120 16.65 8.66 47.84
N HIS A 121 16.01 9.83 47.78
CA HIS A 121 16.53 11.15 48.13
C HIS A 121 17.79 11.72 47.45
N ASP A 122 17.50 12.78 46.70
CA ASP A 122 18.19 14.07 46.64
C ASP A 122 19.31 14.30 47.68
N ALA A 123 20.51 14.61 47.20
CA ALA A 123 21.51 15.40 47.89
C ALA A 123 22.59 15.85 46.90
N GLY A 124 22.58 17.13 46.53
CA GLY A 124 23.78 17.80 46.05
C GLY A 124 24.77 17.99 47.19
N SER A 125 26.04 17.60 46.98
CA SER A 125 27.22 18.39 47.37
C SER A 125 28.52 17.69 46.94
N ASN A 126 29.23 18.37 46.03
CA ASN A 126 30.66 18.68 46.02
C ASN A 126 31.72 17.65 46.49
N SER A 127 32.64 17.28 45.59
CA SER A 127 34.06 17.72 45.61
C SER A 127 35.02 16.72 44.94
N ASN A 128 35.81 17.27 44.00
CA ASN A 128 37.22 17.04 43.69
C ASN A 128 37.86 15.65 43.88
N ASN A 129 38.35 15.02 42.80
CA ASN A 129 39.72 15.13 42.30
C ASN A 129 39.97 14.08 41.20
N GLY A 130 40.91 14.39 40.31
CA GLY A 130 41.11 13.70 39.03
C GLY A 130 41.55 12.25 39.09
N ASP A 131 41.34 11.54 37.98
CA ASP A 131 42.42 10.91 37.23
C ASP A 131 41.93 10.52 35.83
N ALA A 132 42.85 10.51 34.88
CA ALA A 132 42.56 10.19 33.49
C ALA A 132 42.15 8.72 33.32
N ASN A 133 40.96 8.47 32.77
CA ASN A 133 40.68 7.25 32.01
C ASN A 133 39.48 7.47 31.10
N ALA A 134 39.68 7.23 29.80
CA ALA A 134 38.66 7.30 28.77
C ALA A 134 37.57 6.25 29.05
N ALA A 135 36.49 6.65 29.71
CA ALA A 135 35.30 5.83 29.85
C ALA A 135 34.49 5.95 28.55
N LYS A 136 34.64 4.92 27.73
CA LYS A 136 33.84 4.58 26.57
C LYS A 136 32.36 4.82 26.90
N GLU A 137 31.69 5.70 26.15
CA GLU A 137 30.24 5.82 26.19
C GLU A 137 29.64 4.46 25.82
N ASP A 138 29.17 3.70 26.82
CA ASP A 138 28.26 2.58 26.62
C ASP A 138 26.87 3.15 26.26
N GLY A 139 26.77 3.74 25.08
CA GLY A 139 25.50 3.86 24.41
C GLY A 139 25.01 2.45 24.09
N PRO A 140 23.72 2.13 24.27
CA PRO A 140 23.19 0.85 23.80
C PRO A 140 23.37 0.81 22.29
N ASN A 141 24.29 -0.01 21.79
CA ASN A 141 24.36 -0.33 20.37
C ASN A 141 23.04 -1.05 20.03
N LEU A 142 22.09 -0.32 19.44
CA LEU A 142 20.77 -0.84 19.06
C LEU A 142 20.82 -1.84 17.90
N ILE A 143 22.00 -2.03 17.30
CA ILE A 143 22.23 -2.95 16.19
C ILE A 143 23.27 -3.96 16.67
N GLN A 144 22.77 -5.07 17.20
CA GLN A 144 23.59 -6.22 17.57
C GLN A 144 23.42 -7.28 16.47
N LEU A 145 24.41 -7.35 15.57
CA LEU A 145 24.50 -8.38 14.53
C LEU A 145 25.13 -9.64 15.14
N ASP A 146 24.39 -10.34 15.99
CA ASP A 146 24.83 -11.64 16.51
C ASP A 146 24.68 -12.68 15.40
N GLY A 147 25.80 -12.98 14.74
CA GLY A 147 25.89 -13.90 13.60
C GLY A 147 25.89 -15.39 13.96
N ASP A 148 24.98 -15.83 14.83
CA ASP A 148 24.80 -17.24 15.17
C ASP A 148 23.31 -17.55 15.43
N ASP A 149 22.54 -17.88 14.38
CA ASP A 149 21.38 -18.78 14.54
C ASP A 149 20.96 -19.39 13.20
N ASN A 150 20.75 -20.71 13.17
CA ASN A 150 20.32 -21.53 12.04
C ASN A 150 18.82 -21.30 11.68
N GLY A 151 18.42 -20.05 11.47
CA GLY A 151 17.14 -19.69 10.83
C GLY A 151 17.32 -19.55 9.31
N PRO A 152 16.25 -19.50 8.50
CA PRO A 152 16.41 -18.99 7.14
C PRO A 152 17.03 -17.60 7.26
N ASP A 153 18.18 -17.42 6.61
CA ASP A 153 18.89 -16.15 6.55
C ASP A 153 17.97 -15.14 5.86
N ASP A 154 17.14 -14.44 6.62
CA ASP A 154 16.38 -13.28 6.19
C ASP A 154 17.34 -12.11 6.00
N ASP A 155 18.25 -12.26 5.03
CA ASP A 155 19.19 -11.24 4.63
C ASP A 155 18.40 -10.01 4.18
N ILE A 156 18.65 -8.87 4.84
CA ILE A 156 18.04 -7.61 4.44
C ILE A 156 18.60 -7.23 3.08
N ILE A 157 17.76 -7.36 2.05
CA ILE A 157 18.09 -6.92 0.70
C ILE A 157 17.81 -5.42 0.59
N PHE A 158 18.84 -4.64 0.33
CA PHE A 158 18.69 -3.21 0.06
C PHE A 158 18.34 -2.99 -1.41
N GLU A 159 17.21 -2.34 -1.65
CA GLU A 159 16.78 -1.83 -2.95
C GLU A 159 16.58 -0.32 -2.90
N ASP A 160 16.58 0.34 -4.07
CA ASP A 160 16.34 1.78 -4.13
C ASP A 160 14.85 2.08 -3.87
N PHE A 161 14.57 3.14 -3.13
CA PHE A 161 13.22 3.65 -2.93
C PHE A 161 12.65 4.30 -4.20
N ALA A 162 13.52 4.64 -5.17
CA ALA A 162 13.09 5.21 -6.43
C ALA A 162 12.23 4.21 -7.23
N ARG A 163 10.96 4.59 -7.47
CA ARG A 163 10.05 3.79 -8.31
C ARG A 163 10.61 3.59 -9.71
N LEU A 164 10.44 2.36 -10.20
CA LEU A 164 10.77 1.99 -11.57
C LEU A 164 9.93 2.82 -12.55
N ARG A 165 10.63 3.43 -13.51
CA ARG A 165 10.00 4.17 -14.62
C ARG A 165 9.66 3.19 -15.74
N LEU A 166 8.54 3.42 -16.40
CA LEU A 166 8.26 2.77 -17.68
C LEU A 166 9.42 3.00 -18.63
N LYS A 167 9.93 1.92 -19.22
CA LYS A 167 10.90 2.00 -20.32
C LYS A 167 10.18 2.49 -21.58
N GLY A 168 10.54 3.69 -22.04
CA GLY A 168 10.30 4.20 -23.39
C GLY A 168 8.84 4.28 -23.86
N ALA A 169 8.17 5.40 -23.58
CA ALA A 169 7.28 6.02 -24.55
C ALA A 169 7.99 7.25 -25.12
N GLU A 170 9.12 7.02 -25.80
CA GLU A 170 9.68 8.01 -26.71
C GLU A 170 8.77 8.05 -27.94
N THR A 171 7.65 8.76 -27.83
CA THR A 171 7.04 9.37 -29.01
C THR A 171 7.54 10.79 -29.05
N GLU A 172 8.52 11.04 -29.92
CA GLU A 172 8.79 12.38 -30.45
C GLU A 172 7.46 13.06 -30.77
N ALA A 173 7.26 14.24 -30.19
CA ALA A 173 6.35 15.26 -30.66
C ALA A 173 7.00 16.62 -30.40
#